data_AF-A0A7S1FJH5-F1
#
_entry.id   AF-A0A7S1FJH5-F1
#
_cell.length_a   1.000
_cell.length_b   1.000
_cell.length_c   1.000
_cell.angle_alpha   90.00
_cell.angle_beta   90.00
_cell.angle_gamma   90.00
#
_symmetry.space_group_name_H-M   'P 1'
#
loop_
_entity.id
_entity.type
_entity.pdbx_description
1 polymer ?
#
loop_
_entity_poly.entity_id
_entity_poly.type
_entity_poly.pdbx_seq_one_letter_code
_entity_poly.pdbx_strand_id
1 'polypeptide(L)'
;MSSIPQRRPSPSVPESLMLGARCCGSMALAVVSAALFVLCELPTASFARTGQLSVAAVLFAALAAAHTHTVVGKDLRGWRLWQPFHGGAGFCVLQAVGWTSLAVVVFLSTCSLSVVFSFCAKCGSKGLHGALGVTQFVAQVSLVLSLWRFDPATTPVSGTVVSQRFVQCVGRWLGEGLPLVPVVALLLACAIGCGLLAATGLLTSRALGFLLLAVLLCAQVVGLHTMWTITWLLFASCAHLVGSEDGLAVMACMGACCICGPWYIGRVVFWQHDFPTRAMFGLSGWCSDSVFGVGGKVYAHELALNCFRVTFWQFDAATHFFPACILLQECAHRIAPVHVMSGFLLTLVWCVTLSLHHVVVDWEVARRGRLVLRRWGGCSVYEPNKVAQIYAFDNPYISSEAVSFSQSMPGFLLIGSLCCLVACLVATLPASGDIFFSLGGGAWVGRYQLCVAMCSCALGGAVTSAVGVGKFLRR
;
A
#
# COMPACT_ATOMS: atom_id res chain seq x y z
N MET A 1 44.12 -31.34 47.56
CA MET A 1 43.06 -30.52 46.95
C MET A 1 43.65 -29.78 45.76
N SER A 2 43.42 -30.29 44.55
CA SER A 2 43.93 -29.73 43.29
C SER A 2 43.07 -28.54 42.84
N SER A 3 43.69 -27.39 42.64
CA SER A 3 43.07 -26.19 42.08
C SER A 3 42.77 -26.40 40.59
N ILE A 4 41.48 -26.40 40.25
CA ILE A 4 41.02 -26.42 38.86
C ILE A 4 41.36 -25.06 38.23
N PRO A 5 42.13 -24.99 37.14
CA PRO A 5 42.44 -23.73 36.48
C PRO A 5 41.16 -23.18 35.82
N GLN A 6 40.76 -21.97 36.21
CA GLN A 6 39.71 -21.20 35.55
C GLN A 6 40.08 -21.01 34.08
N ARG A 7 39.29 -21.60 33.16
CA ARG A 7 39.36 -21.29 31.73
C ARG A 7 39.09 -19.79 31.54
N ARG A 8 40.06 -19.07 30.97
CA ARG A 8 39.85 -17.71 30.50
C ARG A 8 38.74 -17.71 29.44
N PRO A 9 37.74 -16.82 29.52
CA PRO A 9 36.75 -16.67 28.47
C PRO A 9 37.45 -16.28 27.17
N SER A 10 37.13 -16.98 26.08
CA SER A 10 37.56 -16.63 24.74
C SER A 10 37.14 -15.20 24.40
N PRO A 11 37.98 -14.39 23.72
CA PRO A 11 37.61 -13.04 23.33
C PRO A 11 36.35 -13.09 22.47
N SER A 12 35.25 -12.55 23.00
CA SER A 12 34.01 -12.40 22.26
C SER A 12 34.26 -11.46 21.09
N VAL A 13 34.00 -11.91 19.87
CA VAL A 13 33.99 -11.05 18.68
C VAL A 13 33.06 -9.86 18.98
N PRO A 14 33.47 -8.61 18.70
CA PRO A 14 32.62 -7.46 18.96
C PRO A 14 31.28 -7.61 18.23
N GLU A 15 30.15 -7.44 18.93
CA GLU A 15 28.80 -7.59 18.37
C GLU A 15 28.59 -6.74 17.10
N SER A 16 29.22 -5.56 17.04
CA SER A 16 29.22 -4.67 15.87
C SER A 16 29.85 -5.29 14.61
N LEU A 17 30.89 -6.10 14.77
CA LEU A 17 31.58 -6.78 13.67
C LEU A 17 30.73 -7.93 13.11
N MET A 18 30.01 -8.65 13.98
CA MET A 18 29.07 -9.70 13.56
C MET A 18 27.81 -9.13 12.88
N LEU A 19 27.29 -8.01 13.37
CA LEU A 19 26.16 -7.32 12.75
C LEU A 19 26.52 -6.82 11.34
N GLY A 20 27.72 -6.24 11.17
CA GLY A 20 28.21 -5.78 9.88
C GLY A 20 28.25 -6.90 8.82
N ALA A 21 28.86 -8.04 9.15
CA ALA A 21 28.96 -9.18 8.23
C ALA A 21 27.60 -9.75 7.82
N ARG A 22 26.60 -9.72 8.70
CA ARG A 22 25.23 -10.23 8.42
C ARG A 22 24.41 -9.24 7.60
N CYS A 23 24.61 -7.94 7.80
CA CYS A 23 24.04 -6.90 6.95
C CYS A 23 24.50 -7.04 5.49
N CYS A 24 25.70 -7.57 5.23
CA CYS A 24 26.20 -7.81 3.87
C CYS A 24 25.27 -8.70 3.04
N GLY A 25 24.67 -9.74 3.64
CA GLY A 25 23.73 -10.62 2.95
C GLY A 25 22.46 -9.88 2.51
N SER A 26 21.87 -9.08 3.41
CA SER A 26 20.74 -8.20 3.10
C SER A 26 21.07 -7.19 2.00
N MET A 27 22.24 -6.57 2.08
CA MET A 27 22.68 -5.57 1.11
C MET A 27 22.96 -6.21 -0.25
N ALA A 28 23.53 -7.41 -0.30
CA ALA A 28 23.74 -8.14 -1.55
C ALA A 28 22.40 -8.43 -2.26
N LEU A 29 21.37 -8.88 -1.52
CA LEU A 29 20.02 -9.10 -2.08
C LEU A 29 19.42 -7.79 -2.64
N ALA A 30 19.62 -6.67 -1.96
CA ALA A 30 19.16 -5.38 -2.47
C ALA A 30 19.95 -4.88 -3.68
N VAL A 31 21.27 -5.10 -3.73
CA VAL A 31 22.07 -4.80 -4.93
C VAL A 31 21.59 -5.64 -6.12
N VAL A 32 21.28 -6.92 -5.90
CA VAL A 32 20.70 -7.78 -6.95
C VAL A 32 19.34 -7.26 -7.41
N SER A 33 18.44 -6.91 -6.47
CA SER A 33 17.15 -6.26 -6.79
C SER A 33 17.34 -5.00 -7.64
N ALA A 34 18.20 -4.08 -7.20
CA ALA A 34 18.47 -2.84 -7.91
C ALA A 34 19.07 -3.10 -9.30
N ALA A 35 19.98 -4.06 -9.43
CA ALA A 35 20.54 -4.47 -10.71
C ALA A 35 19.47 -5.04 -11.65
N LEU A 36 18.57 -5.90 -11.14
CA LEU A 36 17.46 -6.46 -11.93
C LEU A 36 16.50 -5.37 -12.42
N PHE A 37 16.20 -4.39 -11.57
CA PHE A 37 15.46 -3.20 -11.96
C PHE A 37 16.18 -2.40 -13.05
N VAL A 38 17.51 -2.23 -12.99
CA VAL A 38 18.28 -1.60 -14.07
C VAL A 38 18.24 -2.44 -15.35
N LEU A 39 18.29 -3.77 -15.24
CA LEU A 39 18.22 -4.68 -16.39
C LEU A 39 16.86 -4.62 -17.11
N CYS A 40 15.78 -4.22 -16.42
CA CYS A 40 14.48 -3.97 -17.04
C CYS A 40 14.52 -2.85 -18.08
N GLU A 41 15.51 -1.95 -18.00
CA GLU A 41 15.71 -0.82 -18.91
C GLU A 41 16.61 -1.16 -20.11
N LEU A 42 17.12 -2.38 -20.20
CA LEU A 42 17.97 -2.77 -21.34
C LEU A 42 17.14 -2.78 -22.63
N PRO A 43 17.61 -2.12 -23.71
CA PRO A 43 16.89 -2.06 -24.99
C PRO A 43 16.58 -3.43 -25.62
N THR A 44 17.32 -4.47 -25.20
CA THR A 44 17.19 -5.84 -25.70
C THR A 44 16.20 -6.70 -24.90
N ALA A 45 15.63 -6.18 -23.81
CA ALA A 45 14.64 -6.90 -23.03
C ALA A 45 13.27 -6.89 -23.72
N SER A 46 12.73 -8.08 -24.02
CA SER A 46 11.34 -8.21 -24.48
C SER A 46 10.37 -7.83 -23.36
N PHE A 47 9.14 -7.46 -23.70
CA PHE A 47 8.09 -7.11 -22.72
C PHE A 47 7.91 -8.19 -21.64
N ALA A 48 7.84 -9.46 -22.06
CA ALA A 48 7.75 -10.58 -21.14
C ALA A 48 8.97 -10.65 -20.20
N ARG A 49 10.17 -10.46 -20.75
CA ARG A 49 11.41 -10.47 -19.97
C ARG A 49 11.48 -9.31 -18.98
N THR A 50 11.01 -8.11 -19.36
CA THR A 50 10.94 -6.96 -18.46
C THR A 50 9.95 -7.19 -17.32
N GLY A 51 8.79 -7.80 -17.60
CA GLY A 51 7.85 -8.22 -16.56
C GLY A 51 8.47 -9.23 -15.60
N GLN A 52 9.16 -10.25 -16.12
CA GLN A 52 9.87 -11.26 -15.30
C GLN A 52 10.98 -10.64 -14.44
N LEU A 53 11.80 -9.78 -15.02
CA LEU A 53 12.87 -9.06 -14.30
C LEU A 53 12.29 -8.15 -13.21
N SER A 54 11.18 -7.46 -13.49
CA SER A 54 10.51 -6.58 -12.52
C SER A 54 9.94 -7.37 -11.34
N VAL A 55 9.28 -8.49 -11.62
CA VAL A 55 8.80 -9.41 -10.57
C VAL A 55 9.97 -9.92 -9.75
N ALA A 56 11.03 -10.42 -10.38
CA ALA A 56 12.23 -10.89 -9.69
C ALA A 56 12.85 -9.79 -8.82
N ALA A 57 12.97 -8.56 -9.35
CA ALA A 57 13.50 -7.43 -8.61
C ALA A 57 12.68 -7.12 -7.35
N VAL A 58 11.35 -7.05 -7.46
CA VAL A 58 10.44 -6.87 -6.31
C VAL A 58 10.59 -8.00 -5.29
N LEU A 59 10.75 -9.24 -5.73
CA LEU A 59 10.96 -10.37 -4.83
C LEU A 59 12.29 -10.27 -4.09
N PHE A 60 13.39 -9.95 -4.77
CA PHE A 60 14.68 -9.74 -4.12
C PHE A 60 14.64 -8.55 -3.15
N ALA A 61 13.89 -7.49 -3.46
CA ALA A 61 13.64 -6.38 -2.57
C ALA A 61 12.91 -6.83 -1.28
N ALA A 62 11.83 -7.59 -1.44
CA ALA A 62 11.08 -8.14 -0.31
C ALA A 62 11.92 -9.10 0.53
N LEU A 63 12.74 -9.95 -0.12
CA LEU A 63 13.67 -10.85 0.54
C LEU A 63 14.76 -10.10 1.30
N ALA A 64 15.33 -9.03 0.74
CA ALA A 64 16.32 -8.20 1.42
C ALA A 64 15.74 -7.55 2.69
N ALA A 65 14.52 -7.02 2.59
CA ALA A 65 13.80 -6.44 3.71
C ALA A 65 13.46 -7.49 4.78
N ALA A 66 12.91 -8.63 4.35
CA ALA A 66 12.59 -9.76 5.23
C ALA A 66 13.85 -10.33 5.91
N HIS A 67 14.96 -10.51 5.19
CA HIS A 67 16.22 -10.98 5.75
C HIS A 67 16.75 -10.01 6.81
N THR A 68 16.72 -8.71 6.54
CA THR A 68 17.15 -7.68 7.52
C THR A 68 16.32 -7.74 8.78
N HIS A 69 15.00 -7.86 8.63
CA HIS A 69 14.07 -7.82 9.74
C HIS A 69 14.02 -9.13 10.54
N THR A 70 14.08 -10.27 9.85
CA THR A 70 13.87 -11.61 10.45
C THR A 70 15.16 -12.31 10.82
N VAL A 71 16.22 -12.14 10.02
CA VAL A 71 17.49 -12.85 10.20
C VAL A 71 18.53 -11.98 10.88
N VAL A 72 18.74 -10.76 10.40
CA VAL A 72 19.75 -9.86 11.00
C VAL A 72 19.23 -9.28 12.31
N GLY A 73 17.97 -8.85 12.34
CA GLY A 73 17.36 -8.27 13.52
C GLY A 73 17.33 -9.19 14.74
N LYS A 74 17.08 -10.51 14.56
CA LYS A 74 16.91 -11.47 15.67
C LYS A 74 18.10 -11.57 16.63
N ASP A 75 19.28 -11.15 16.17
CA ASP A 75 20.52 -11.22 16.93
C ASP A 75 20.70 -10.00 17.84
N LEU A 76 19.89 -8.96 17.68
CA LEU A 76 19.86 -7.81 18.57
C LEU A 76 19.18 -8.20 19.89
N ARG A 77 19.83 -7.89 21.02
CA ARG A 77 19.26 -8.14 22.34
C ARG A 77 17.94 -7.39 22.50
N GLY A 78 16.87 -8.10 22.84
CA GLY A 78 15.54 -7.51 22.99
C GLY A 78 14.75 -7.39 21.68
N TRP A 79 15.31 -7.80 20.54
CA TRP A 79 14.61 -7.83 19.27
C TRP A 79 13.36 -8.70 19.33
N ARG A 80 12.26 -8.16 18.83
CA ARG A 80 11.07 -8.96 18.52
C ARG A 80 10.81 -8.83 17.04
N LEU A 81 10.51 -9.96 16.41
CA LEU A 81 10.17 -9.99 14.99
C LEU A 81 8.98 -9.09 14.66
N TRP A 82 8.10 -8.86 15.63
CA TRP A 82 7.10 -7.82 15.53
C TRP A 82 7.27 -6.85 16.69
N GLN A 83 7.83 -5.68 16.38
CA GLN A 83 8.18 -4.63 17.34
C GLN A 83 7.85 -3.23 16.81
N PRO A 84 6.60 -3.00 16.42
CA PRO A 84 6.17 -1.68 15.99
C PRO A 84 6.51 -0.65 17.08
N PHE A 85 7.33 0.32 16.69
CA PHE A 85 7.62 1.55 17.45
C PHE A 85 8.44 1.31 18.73
N HIS A 86 9.15 0.19 18.73
CA HIS A 86 10.06 -0.23 19.77
C HIS A 86 11.48 -0.29 19.19
N GLY A 87 12.48 0.20 19.93
CA GLY A 87 13.85 0.34 19.44
C GLY A 87 14.36 1.79 19.36
N GLY A 88 13.64 2.77 19.92
CA GLY A 88 14.02 4.19 19.88
C GLY A 88 13.59 4.93 18.60
N ALA A 89 13.48 6.26 18.68
CA ALA A 89 12.93 7.09 17.60
C ALA A 89 13.71 6.96 16.28
N GLY A 90 15.05 6.95 16.35
CA GLY A 90 15.90 6.79 15.16
C GLY A 90 15.69 5.46 14.42
N PHE A 91 15.54 4.36 15.16
CA PHE A 91 15.18 3.06 14.59
C PHE A 91 13.80 3.10 13.91
N CYS A 92 12.79 3.59 14.63
CA CYS A 92 11.40 3.58 14.15
C CYS A 92 11.21 4.39 12.88
N VAL A 93 11.87 5.54 12.77
CA VAL A 93 11.87 6.39 11.57
C VAL A 93 12.48 5.67 10.39
N LEU A 94 13.67 5.12 10.56
CA LEU A 94 14.39 4.45 9.48
C LEU A 94 13.63 3.20 9.01
N GLN A 95 12.97 2.49 9.93
CA GLN A 95 12.02 1.43 9.61
C GLN A 95 10.82 1.94 8.81
N ALA A 96 10.18 3.03 9.24
CA ALA A 96 9.05 3.62 8.53
C ALA A 96 9.43 4.07 7.10
N VAL A 97 10.58 4.75 6.93
CA VAL A 97 11.11 5.13 5.61
C VAL A 97 11.38 3.90 4.76
N GLY A 98 12.01 2.88 5.34
CA GLY A 98 12.33 1.62 4.67
C GLY A 98 11.09 0.90 4.16
N TRP A 99 10.14 0.59 5.04
CA TRP A 99 8.92 -0.13 4.68
C TRP A 99 8.01 0.68 3.74
N THR A 100 7.92 2.00 3.92
CA THR A 100 7.11 2.86 3.03
C THR A 100 7.72 2.92 1.63
N SER A 101 9.04 3.10 1.52
CA SER A 101 9.73 3.11 0.23
C SER A 101 9.62 1.76 -0.47
N LEU A 102 9.72 0.65 0.27
CA LEU A 102 9.47 -0.69 -0.25
C LEU A 102 8.02 -0.83 -0.74
N ALA A 103 7.03 -0.35 0.02
CA ALA A 103 5.63 -0.39 -0.38
C ALA A 103 5.38 0.42 -1.66
N VAL A 104 6.01 1.59 -1.80
CA VAL A 104 5.98 2.39 -3.03
C VAL A 104 6.59 1.64 -4.20
N VAL A 105 7.73 0.96 -4.00
CA VAL A 105 8.35 0.13 -5.03
C VAL A 105 7.43 -1.02 -5.42
N VAL A 106 6.89 -1.78 -4.46
CA VAL A 106 5.95 -2.88 -4.73
C VAL A 106 4.72 -2.35 -5.48
N PHE A 107 4.15 -1.23 -5.03
CA PHE A 107 2.98 -0.62 -5.65
C PHE A 107 3.29 -0.18 -7.09
N LEU A 108 4.33 0.63 -7.29
CA LEU A 108 4.70 1.14 -8.60
C LEU A 108 5.17 0.02 -9.54
N SER A 109 5.83 -1.01 -9.02
CA SER A 109 6.17 -2.21 -9.80
C SER A 109 4.94 -3.04 -10.15
N THR A 110 3.94 -3.11 -9.29
CA THR A 110 2.67 -3.79 -9.60
C THR A 110 1.87 -2.99 -10.63
N CYS A 111 1.83 -1.66 -10.50
CA CYS A 111 1.30 -0.77 -11.52
C CYS A 111 2.11 -0.89 -12.81
N SER A 112 3.43 -1.05 -12.73
CA SER A 112 4.32 -1.38 -13.84
C SER A 112 4.23 -2.86 -14.27
N LEU A 113 3.23 -3.62 -13.84
CA LEU A 113 2.85 -4.91 -14.42
C LEU A 113 1.42 -4.88 -15.00
N SER A 114 0.71 -3.73 -14.92
CA SER A 114 -0.67 -3.52 -15.40
C SER A 114 -0.74 -2.86 -16.80
N VAL A 115 -1.92 -2.49 -17.34
CA VAL A 115 -2.08 -1.73 -18.62
C VAL A 115 -1.18 -0.51 -18.67
N VAL A 116 -0.97 0.13 -17.52
CA VAL A 116 -0.08 1.27 -17.33
C VAL A 116 1.35 0.93 -17.76
N PHE A 117 1.79 -0.33 -17.67
CA PHE A 117 3.09 -0.82 -18.12
C PHE A 117 3.20 -1.16 -19.60
N SER A 118 2.24 -1.89 -20.20
CA SER A 118 2.23 -2.08 -21.67
C SER A 118 2.31 -0.74 -22.39
N PHE A 119 1.78 0.28 -21.73
CA PHE A 119 1.77 1.63 -22.19
C PHE A 119 3.06 2.43 -21.79
N CYS A 120 3.54 2.42 -20.53
CA CYS A 120 4.84 3.01 -20.14
C CYS A 120 6.04 2.42 -20.92
N ALA A 121 6.06 1.10 -21.11
CA ALA A 121 7.08 0.38 -21.86
C ALA A 121 7.05 0.74 -23.36
N LYS A 122 5.85 0.91 -23.96
CA LYS A 122 5.71 1.40 -25.33
C LYS A 122 6.19 2.84 -25.50
N CYS A 123 6.11 3.63 -24.45
CA CYS A 123 6.40 5.06 -24.53
C CYS A 123 7.80 5.44 -24.05
N GLY A 124 8.65 4.44 -23.78
CA GLY A 124 10.08 4.68 -23.58
C GLY A 124 10.38 5.48 -22.33
N SER A 125 9.67 5.23 -21.22
CA SER A 125 9.99 5.75 -19.89
C SER A 125 11.32 5.16 -19.40
N LYS A 126 12.42 5.57 -20.04
CA LYS A 126 13.77 5.17 -19.72
C LYS A 126 14.09 5.63 -18.30
N GLY A 127 14.51 4.69 -17.48
CA GLY A 127 14.94 4.95 -16.11
C GLY A 127 13.86 4.86 -15.04
N LEU A 128 12.61 4.48 -15.37
CA LEU A 128 11.57 4.22 -14.35
C LEU A 128 12.00 3.07 -13.43
N HIS A 129 12.36 1.92 -14.00
CA HIS A 129 12.81 0.78 -13.23
C HIS A 129 14.14 1.10 -12.55
N GLY A 130 15.04 1.84 -13.21
CA GLY A 130 16.25 2.38 -12.57
C GLY A 130 15.93 3.18 -11.29
N ALA A 131 14.95 4.09 -11.34
CA ALA A 131 14.49 4.85 -10.19
C ALA A 131 13.82 3.98 -9.11
N LEU A 132 13.07 2.94 -9.50
CA LEU A 132 12.53 1.95 -8.56
C LEU A 132 13.66 1.16 -7.88
N GLY A 133 14.70 0.77 -8.63
CA GLY A 133 15.89 0.13 -8.09
C GLY A 133 16.63 1.00 -7.07
N VAL A 134 16.82 2.30 -7.37
CA VAL A 134 17.40 3.25 -6.42
C VAL A 134 16.50 3.44 -5.19
N THR A 135 15.20 3.61 -5.38
CA THR A 135 14.23 3.79 -4.28
C THR A 135 14.21 2.58 -3.36
N GLN A 136 14.23 1.38 -3.93
CA GLN A 136 14.34 0.12 -3.21
C GLN A 136 15.67 0.01 -2.46
N PHE A 137 16.77 0.42 -3.08
CA PHE A 137 18.07 0.40 -2.42
C PHE A 137 18.10 1.35 -1.21
N VAL A 138 17.53 2.56 -1.35
CA VAL A 138 17.34 3.50 -0.24
C VAL A 138 16.45 2.90 0.86
N ALA A 139 15.38 2.20 0.47
CA ALA A 139 14.53 1.46 1.40
C ALA A 139 15.35 0.48 2.23
N GLN A 140 16.20 -0.30 1.55
CA GLN A 140 17.05 -1.29 2.19
C GLN A 140 18.10 -0.68 3.12
N VAL A 141 18.82 0.34 2.65
CA VAL A 141 19.82 1.05 3.46
C VAL A 141 19.17 1.59 4.72
N SER A 142 17.96 2.14 4.62
CA SER A 142 17.20 2.63 5.78
C SER A 142 16.90 1.50 6.76
N LEU A 143 16.41 0.34 6.27
CA LEU A 143 16.15 -0.83 7.12
C LEU A 143 17.44 -1.33 7.82
N VAL A 144 18.56 -1.39 7.12
CA VAL A 144 19.84 -1.82 7.70
C VAL A 144 20.36 -0.82 8.72
N LEU A 145 20.39 0.48 8.38
CA LEU A 145 20.82 1.54 9.29
C LEU A 145 19.94 1.62 10.54
N SER A 146 18.66 1.29 10.42
CA SER A 146 17.77 1.24 11.58
C SER A 146 18.31 0.29 12.65
N LEU A 147 18.86 -0.88 12.28
CA LEU A 147 19.36 -1.89 13.23
C LEU A 147 20.47 -1.34 14.13
N TRP A 148 21.30 -0.43 13.63
CA TRP A 148 22.36 0.25 14.39
C TRP A 148 21.83 1.29 15.37
N ARG A 149 20.58 1.72 15.19
CA ARG A 149 19.87 2.66 16.05
C ARG A 149 18.89 1.97 17.00
N PHE A 150 18.85 0.64 17.00
CA PHE A 150 17.94 -0.13 17.85
C PHE A 150 18.34 -0.01 19.32
N ASP A 151 17.46 0.60 20.11
CA ASP A 151 17.60 0.73 21.56
C ASP A 151 16.56 -0.15 22.30
N PRO A 152 16.99 -1.27 22.91
CA PRO A 152 16.09 -2.18 23.62
C PRO A 152 15.57 -1.64 24.95
N ALA A 153 16.13 -0.54 25.49
CA ALA A 153 15.70 0.05 26.77
C ALA A 153 14.36 0.81 26.67
N THR A 154 13.87 1.06 25.45
CA THR A 154 12.56 1.70 25.22
C THR A 154 11.41 0.73 25.52
N THR A 155 10.96 0.65 26.77
CA THR A 155 9.95 -0.33 27.21
C THR A 155 8.59 -0.15 26.52
N PRO A 156 7.99 -1.22 25.97
CA PRO A 156 6.56 -1.28 25.71
C PRO A 156 5.81 -1.55 27.03
N VAL A 157 4.77 -0.75 27.31
CA VAL A 157 3.86 -0.98 28.45
C VAL A 157 3.32 -2.41 28.39
N SER A 158 3.61 -3.21 29.42
CA SER A 158 3.30 -4.64 29.49
C SER A 158 2.24 -4.92 30.55
N GLY A 159 1.18 -5.64 30.17
CA GLY A 159 0.18 -6.23 31.06
C GLY A 159 0.22 -7.77 30.99
N THR A 160 -0.02 -8.42 32.13
CA THR A 160 0.28 -9.82 32.48
C THR A 160 -0.81 -10.86 32.13
N VAL A 161 -0.46 -12.14 32.33
CA VAL A 161 -0.99 -13.42 31.79
C VAL A 161 -1.84 -14.22 32.81
N VAL A 162 -2.72 -15.16 32.36
CA VAL A 162 -3.00 -16.57 32.82
C VAL A 162 -4.29 -17.11 32.13
N SER A 163 -4.26 -18.13 31.23
CA SER A 163 -4.45 -19.62 31.38
C SER A 163 -5.88 -20.09 31.79
N GLN A 164 -6.51 -21.20 31.35
CA GLN A 164 -6.15 -22.44 30.61
C GLN A 164 -7.41 -23.10 30.00
N ARG A 165 -7.41 -23.43 28.70
CA ARG A 165 -7.20 -24.74 28.03
C ARG A 165 -8.27 -25.82 28.32
N PHE A 166 -9.31 -25.88 27.48
CA PHE A 166 -9.57 -27.01 26.55
C PHE A 166 -10.86 -26.78 25.75
N VAL A 167 -11.84 -26.06 26.32
CA VAL A 167 -13.06 -25.54 25.63
C VAL A 167 -12.72 -24.40 24.63
N GLN A 168 -11.49 -23.90 24.73
CA GLN A 168 -10.92 -22.77 24.03
C GLN A 168 -10.32 -23.12 22.65
N CYS A 169 -10.26 -24.38 22.21
CA CYS A 169 -9.48 -24.72 21.01
C CYS A 169 -10.09 -24.17 19.70
N VAL A 170 -11.42 -24.11 19.58
CA VAL A 170 -12.08 -23.61 18.36
C VAL A 170 -12.46 -22.13 18.50
N GLY A 171 -12.84 -21.67 19.71
CA GLY A 171 -13.09 -20.25 20.00
C GLY A 171 -11.82 -19.38 20.07
N ARG A 172 -10.63 -19.93 20.40
CA ARG A 172 -9.37 -19.16 20.44
C ARG A 172 -8.85 -18.74 19.08
N TRP A 173 -9.01 -19.55 18.03
CA TRP A 173 -8.47 -19.14 16.73
C TRP A 173 -9.10 -17.83 16.25
N LEU A 174 -10.37 -17.60 16.61
CA LEU A 174 -11.09 -16.36 16.34
C LEU A 174 -10.82 -15.26 17.38
N GLY A 175 -10.68 -15.60 18.68
CA GLY A 175 -10.51 -14.61 19.75
C GLY A 175 -9.06 -14.20 20.09
N GLU A 176 -8.08 -15.09 19.91
CA GLU A 176 -6.67 -14.86 20.23
C GLU A 176 -5.85 -14.34 19.04
N GLY A 177 -6.30 -14.64 17.81
CA GLY A 177 -5.66 -14.21 16.57
C GLY A 177 -4.55 -15.14 16.09
N LEU A 178 -4.34 -15.14 14.78
CA LEU A 178 -3.29 -15.91 14.13
C LEU A 178 -1.91 -15.33 14.50
N PRO A 179 -0.86 -16.15 14.70
CA PRO A 179 0.47 -15.60 14.87
C PRO A 179 0.85 -14.83 13.60
N LEU A 180 1.08 -13.52 13.73
CA LEU A 180 1.24 -12.61 12.59
C LEU A 180 2.45 -12.99 11.73
N VAL A 181 3.51 -13.46 12.39
CA VAL A 181 4.77 -13.85 11.74
C VAL A 181 4.59 -15.01 10.75
N PRO A 182 4.07 -16.19 11.14
CA PRO A 182 3.77 -17.26 10.18
C PRO A 182 2.82 -16.83 9.07
N VAL A 183 1.84 -15.97 9.35
CA VAL A 183 0.91 -15.47 8.33
C VAL A 183 1.65 -14.60 7.31
N VAL A 184 2.43 -13.63 7.77
CA VAL A 184 3.24 -12.76 6.88
C VAL A 184 4.26 -13.58 6.11
N ALA A 185 4.94 -14.53 6.76
CA ALA A 185 5.92 -15.41 6.13
C ALA A 185 5.27 -16.30 5.05
N LEU A 186 4.07 -16.84 5.31
CA LEU A 186 3.30 -17.62 4.34
C LEU A 186 2.86 -16.74 3.16
N LEU A 187 2.32 -15.56 3.41
CA LEU A 187 1.92 -14.62 2.36
C LEU A 187 3.11 -14.21 1.48
N LEU A 188 4.26 -13.93 2.10
CA LEU A 188 5.51 -13.65 1.39
C LEU A 188 5.99 -14.86 0.60
N ALA A 189 5.99 -16.07 1.19
CA ALA A 189 6.40 -17.29 0.50
C ALA A 189 5.48 -17.61 -0.69
N CYS A 190 4.17 -17.41 -0.56
CA CYS A 190 3.21 -17.52 -1.64
C CYS A 190 3.47 -16.49 -2.74
N ALA A 191 3.70 -15.22 -2.38
CA ALA A 191 4.04 -14.17 -3.34
C ALA A 191 5.35 -14.46 -4.08
N ILE A 192 6.39 -14.90 -3.35
CA ILE A 192 7.68 -15.34 -3.92
C ILE A 192 7.49 -16.55 -4.83
N GLY A 193 6.76 -17.57 -4.40
CA GLY A 193 6.46 -18.75 -5.19
C GLY A 193 5.74 -18.39 -6.49
N CYS A 194 4.71 -17.55 -6.42
CA CYS A 194 3.98 -17.07 -7.60
C CYS A 194 4.88 -16.27 -8.54
N GLY A 195 5.72 -15.38 -8.01
CA GLY A 195 6.63 -14.60 -8.83
C GLY A 195 7.77 -15.43 -9.44
N LEU A 196 8.28 -16.44 -8.74
CA LEU A 196 9.26 -17.40 -9.30
C LEU A 196 8.63 -18.27 -10.40
N LEU A 197 7.40 -18.75 -10.20
CA LEU A 197 6.67 -19.49 -11.22
C LEU A 197 6.35 -18.60 -12.44
N ALA A 198 6.04 -17.32 -12.23
CA ALA A 198 5.86 -16.36 -13.33
C ALA A 198 7.19 -16.09 -14.06
N ALA A 199 8.29 -15.93 -13.33
CA ALA A 199 9.62 -15.70 -13.88
C ALA A 199 10.13 -16.87 -14.73
N THR A 200 9.79 -18.11 -14.38
CA THR A 200 10.14 -19.32 -15.15
C THR A 200 9.17 -19.59 -16.30
N GLY A 201 8.12 -18.77 -16.47
CA GLY A 201 7.09 -18.97 -17.49
C GLY A 201 6.11 -20.11 -17.18
N LEU A 202 6.23 -20.76 -16.02
CA LEU A 202 5.32 -21.81 -15.56
C LEU A 202 3.96 -21.26 -15.12
N LEU A 203 3.92 -20.03 -14.61
CA LEU A 203 2.69 -19.29 -14.32
C LEU A 203 2.47 -18.22 -15.39
N THR A 204 1.44 -18.39 -16.21
CA THR A 204 1.07 -17.40 -17.23
C THR A 204 0.53 -16.13 -16.57
N SER A 205 0.64 -14.99 -17.27
CA SER A 205 0.01 -13.73 -16.82
C SER A 205 -1.48 -13.89 -16.51
N ARG A 206 -2.18 -14.69 -17.33
CA ARG A 206 -3.59 -15.04 -17.10
C ARG A 206 -3.82 -15.76 -15.79
N ALA A 207 -3.00 -16.78 -15.49
CA ALA A 207 -3.10 -17.52 -14.24
C ALA A 207 -2.84 -16.63 -13.02
N LEU A 208 -1.86 -15.71 -13.11
CA LEU A 208 -1.61 -14.72 -12.07
C LEU A 208 -2.81 -13.76 -11.88
N GLY A 209 -3.43 -13.31 -12.97
CA GLY A 209 -4.63 -12.47 -12.93
C GLY A 209 -5.80 -13.15 -12.24
N PHE A 210 -6.07 -14.42 -12.54
CA PHE A 210 -7.12 -15.20 -11.85
C PHE A 210 -6.79 -15.46 -10.39
N LEU A 211 -5.53 -15.73 -10.06
CA LEU A 211 -5.11 -15.90 -8.66
C LEU A 211 -5.32 -14.61 -7.86
N LEU A 212 -4.92 -13.46 -8.40
CA LEU A 212 -5.14 -12.16 -7.77
C LEU A 212 -6.63 -11.90 -7.58
N LEU A 213 -7.45 -12.16 -8.61
CA LEU A 213 -8.91 -12.03 -8.52
C LEU A 213 -9.49 -12.92 -7.42
N ALA A 214 -9.05 -14.18 -7.32
CA ALA A 214 -9.50 -15.09 -6.28
C ALA A 214 -9.12 -14.58 -4.88
N VAL A 215 -7.91 -14.05 -4.70
CA VAL A 215 -7.48 -13.44 -3.43
C VAL A 215 -8.35 -12.24 -3.06
N LEU A 216 -8.67 -11.36 -4.01
CA LEU A 216 -9.53 -10.20 -3.79
C LEU A 216 -10.96 -10.61 -3.41
N LEU A 217 -11.53 -11.60 -4.10
CA LEU A 217 -12.86 -12.12 -3.80
C LEU A 217 -12.88 -12.80 -2.43
N CYS A 218 -11.86 -13.60 -2.09
CA CYS A 218 -11.70 -14.19 -0.77
C CYS A 218 -11.61 -13.10 0.31
N ALA A 219 -10.82 -12.05 0.09
CA ALA A 219 -10.72 -10.91 1.01
C ALA A 219 -12.09 -10.26 1.23
N GLN A 220 -12.85 -10.05 0.16
CA GLN A 220 -14.21 -9.50 0.22
C GLN A 220 -15.17 -10.39 1.02
N VAL A 221 -15.14 -11.71 0.79
CA VAL A 221 -15.98 -12.70 1.50
C VAL A 221 -15.65 -12.73 3.00
N VAL A 222 -14.37 -12.66 3.36
CA VAL A 222 -13.97 -12.62 4.78
C VAL A 222 -14.14 -11.23 5.42
N GLY A 223 -14.60 -10.24 4.66
CA GLY A 223 -14.84 -8.88 5.14
C GLY A 223 -13.60 -8.00 5.25
N LEU A 224 -12.48 -8.45 4.68
CA LEU A 224 -11.24 -7.67 4.60
C LEU A 224 -11.37 -6.69 3.43
N HIS A 225 -11.81 -5.48 3.72
CA HIS A 225 -11.89 -4.40 2.75
C HIS A 225 -10.63 -3.55 2.75
N THR A 226 -10.13 -3.24 1.56
CA THR A 226 -9.14 -2.16 1.37
C THR A 226 -9.85 -0.88 0.93
N MET A 227 -9.12 0.24 0.85
CA MET A 227 -9.67 1.46 0.24
C MET A 227 -10.21 1.17 -1.15
N TRP A 228 -11.36 1.77 -1.50
CA TRP A 228 -12.03 1.49 -2.77
C TRP A 228 -11.12 1.70 -3.99
N THR A 229 -10.34 2.78 -4.00
CA THR A 229 -9.38 3.07 -5.07
C THR A 229 -8.33 1.96 -5.23
N ILE A 230 -7.84 1.41 -4.12
CA ILE A 230 -6.87 0.30 -4.16
C ILE A 230 -7.55 -0.95 -4.72
N THR A 231 -8.77 -1.24 -4.24
CA THR A 231 -9.58 -2.36 -4.73
C THR A 231 -9.79 -2.26 -6.25
N TRP A 232 -10.15 -1.08 -6.74
CA TRP A 232 -10.30 -0.79 -8.17
C TRP A 232 -9.02 -1.01 -8.97
N LEU A 233 -7.87 -0.47 -8.52
CA LEU A 233 -6.59 -0.65 -9.20
C LEU A 233 -6.18 -2.12 -9.26
N LEU A 234 -6.47 -2.89 -8.22
CA LEU A 234 -6.22 -4.34 -8.19
C LEU A 234 -7.14 -5.10 -9.15
N PHE A 235 -8.43 -4.74 -9.23
CA PHE A 235 -9.34 -5.32 -10.24
C PHE A 235 -8.95 -4.93 -11.68
N ALA A 236 -8.50 -3.70 -11.92
CA ALA A 236 -7.95 -3.27 -13.21
C ALA A 236 -6.70 -4.08 -13.58
N SER A 237 -5.85 -4.37 -12.60
CA SER A 237 -4.67 -5.23 -12.78
C SER A 237 -5.09 -6.67 -13.10
N CYS A 238 -6.12 -7.21 -12.42
CA CYS A 238 -6.67 -8.54 -12.73
C CYS A 238 -7.20 -8.61 -14.17
N ALA A 239 -8.04 -7.64 -14.57
CA ALA A 239 -8.62 -7.58 -15.91
C ALA A 239 -7.52 -7.52 -16.98
N HIS A 240 -6.47 -6.72 -16.75
CA HIS A 240 -5.31 -6.67 -17.63
C HIS A 240 -4.59 -8.02 -17.75
N LEU A 241 -4.24 -8.62 -16.61
CA LEU A 241 -3.46 -9.85 -16.56
C LEU A 241 -4.22 -11.03 -17.19
N VAL A 242 -5.54 -11.08 -17.01
CA VAL A 242 -6.42 -12.05 -17.67
C VAL A 242 -6.56 -11.77 -19.18
N GLY A 243 -6.31 -10.54 -19.61
CA GLY A 243 -6.56 -10.07 -20.98
C GLY A 243 -8.05 -9.85 -21.26
N SER A 244 -8.81 -9.46 -20.23
CA SER A 244 -10.24 -9.14 -20.34
C SER A 244 -10.43 -7.69 -20.74
N GLU A 245 -10.75 -7.47 -22.01
CA GLU A 245 -10.98 -6.13 -22.57
C GLU A 245 -12.24 -5.50 -21.99
N ASP A 246 -13.32 -6.28 -21.85
CA ASP A 246 -14.56 -5.85 -21.20
C ASP A 246 -14.32 -5.52 -19.73
N GLY A 247 -13.53 -6.34 -19.01
CA GLY A 247 -13.15 -6.08 -17.63
C GLY A 247 -12.41 -4.75 -17.48
N LEU A 248 -11.51 -4.42 -18.41
CA LEU A 248 -10.82 -3.13 -18.43
C LEU A 248 -11.78 -1.97 -18.74
N ALA A 249 -12.74 -2.15 -19.65
CA ALA A 249 -13.76 -1.13 -19.93
C ALA A 249 -14.66 -0.87 -18.70
N VAL A 250 -15.03 -1.91 -17.95
CA VAL A 250 -15.74 -1.79 -16.66
C VAL A 250 -14.90 -0.98 -15.67
N MET A 251 -13.60 -1.29 -15.56
CA MET A 251 -12.69 -0.57 -14.65
C MET A 251 -12.47 0.89 -15.09
N ALA A 252 -12.41 1.18 -16.39
CA ALA A 252 -12.34 2.56 -16.90
C ALA A 252 -13.58 3.36 -16.47
N CYS A 253 -14.78 2.79 -16.66
CA CYS A 253 -16.04 3.42 -16.26
C CYS A 253 -16.12 3.62 -14.74
N MET A 254 -15.70 2.62 -13.96
CA MET A 254 -15.69 2.68 -12.50
C MET A 254 -14.71 3.76 -11.98
N GLY A 255 -13.50 3.81 -12.54
CA GLY A 255 -12.50 4.83 -12.23
C GLY A 255 -12.97 6.25 -12.52
N ALA A 256 -13.62 6.45 -13.68
CA ALA A 256 -14.13 7.75 -14.07
C ALA A 256 -15.38 8.16 -13.26
N CYS A 257 -16.38 7.28 -13.18
CA CYS A 257 -17.73 7.63 -12.72
C CYS A 257 -17.97 7.36 -11.23
N CYS A 258 -17.30 6.36 -10.66
CA CYS A 258 -17.53 5.94 -9.27
C CYS A 258 -16.41 6.40 -8.34
N ILE A 259 -15.25 6.78 -8.88
CA ILE A 259 -14.10 7.25 -8.12
C ILE A 259 -13.85 8.72 -8.43
N CYS A 260 -13.40 9.07 -9.64
CA CYS A 260 -12.99 10.43 -9.97
C CYS A 260 -14.15 11.42 -9.96
N GLY A 261 -15.30 11.09 -10.57
CA GLY A 261 -16.49 11.95 -10.58
C GLY A 261 -16.90 12.41 -9.17
N PRO A 262 -17.32 11.48 -8.29
CA PRO A 262 -17.64 11.79 -6.90
C PRO A 262 -16.53 12.55 -6.19
N TRP A 263 -15.28 12.12 -6.37
CA TRP A 263 -14.16 12.67 -5.63
C TRP A 263 -13.81 14.11 -6.03
N TYR A 264 -13.67 14.40 -7.31
CA TYR A 264 -13.25 15.70 -7.80
C TYR A 264 -14.42 16.69 -7.87
N ILE A 265 -15.62 16.25 -8.26
CA ILE A 265 -16.82 17.11 -8.25
C ILE A 265 -17.27 17.33 -6.80
N GLY A 266 -17.29 16.28 -5.98
CA GLY A 266 -17.67 16.37 -4.57
C GLY A 266 -16.74 17.29 -3.77
N ARG A 267 -15.43 17.32 -4.08
CA ARG A 267 -14.51 18.30 -3.48
C ARG A 267 -14.87 19.75 -3.80
N VAL A 268 -15.42 20.03 -4.97
CA VAL A 268 -15.84 21.39 -5.34
C VAL A 268 -17.19 21.71 -4.70
N VAL A 269 -18.16 20.80 -4.76
CA VAL A 269 -19.51 20.99 -4.20
C VAL A 269 -19.46 21.10 -2.67
N PHE A 270 -18.68 20.23 -2.02
CA PHE A 270 -18.54 20.15 -0.58
C PHE A 270 -17.20 20.72 -0.10
N TRP A 271 -16.71 21.78 -0.75
CA TRP A 271 -15.39 22.38 -0.50
C TRP A 271 -15.16 22.76 0.97
N GLN A 272 -16.22 23.15 1.68
CA GLN A 272 -16.19 23.52 3.09
C GLN A 272 -15.74 22.38 4.01
N HIS A 273 -15.83 21.12 3.55
CA HIS A 273 -15.41 19.97 4.35
C HIS A 273 -13.88 19.74 4.32
N ASP A 274 -13.14 20.34 3.37
CA ASP A 274 -11.68 20.19 3.20
C ASP A 274 -11.18 18.74 3.40
N PHE A 275 -11.77 17.80 2.64
CA PHE A 275 -11.44 16.37 2.72
C PHE A 275 -9.93 16.05 2.70
N PRO A 276 -9.09 16.72 1.88
CA PRO A 276 -7.64 16.52 1.90
C PRO A 276 -7.00 16.79 3.26
N THR A 277 -7.37 17.88 3.92
CA THR A 277 -6.84 18.21 5.26
C THR A 277 -7.30 17.18 6.28
N ARG A 278 -8.58 16.80 6.24
CA ARG A 278 -9.13 15.75 7.14
C ARG A 278 -8.42 14.41 6.98
N ALA A 279 -8.22 13.99 5.73
CA ALA A 279 -7.46 12.79 5.38
C ALA A 279 -6.07 12.82 6.02
N MET A 280 -5.37 13.96 5.90
CA MET A 280 -4.03 14.13 6.44
C MET A 280 -3.98 14.27 7.95
N PHE A 281 -5.01 14.82 8.59
CA PHE A 281 -5.10 14.84 10.06
C PHE A 281 -5.28 13.44 10.61
N GLY A 282 -6.17 12.63 10.01
CA GLY A 282 -6.33 11.22 10.39
C GLY A 282 -5.05 10.43 10.20
N LEU A 283 -4.44 10.51 9.01
CA LEU A 283 -3.18 9.83 8.72
C LEU A 283 -2.06 10.30 9.64
N SER A 284 -1.94 11.60 9.88
CA SER A 284 -0.95 12.16 10.80
C SER A 284 -1.19 11.69 12.24
N GLY A 285 -2.43 11.69 12.72
CA GLY A 285 -2.77 11.25 14.08
C GLY A 285 -2.50 9.76 14.26
N TRP A 286 -2.84 8.95 13.25
CA TRP A 286 -2.47 7.54 13.25
C TRP A 286 -0.95 7.35 13.25
N CYS A 287 -0.22 8.06 12.39
CA CYS A 287 1.22 7.99 12.35
C CYS A 287 1.85 8.44 13.68
N SER A 288 1.41 9.56 14.26
CA SER A 288 1.93 10.04 15.55
C SER A 288 1.65 9.04 16.68
N ASP A 289 0.42 8.56 16.79
CA ASP A 289 -0.01 7.78 17.97
C ASP A 289 0.31 6.30 17.82
N SER A 290 0.05 5.78 16.64
CA SER A 290 0.35 4.40 16.32
C SER A 290 1.82 4.31 15.94
N VAL A 291 2.29 5.03 14.92
CA VAL A 291 3.63 4.84 14.33
C VAL A 291 4.81 5.47 15.07
N PHE A 292 4.62 6.54 15.81
CA PHE A 292 5.74 7.20 16.47
C PHE A 292 5.63 7.11 18.00
N GLY A 293 4.48 6.69 18.53
CA GLY A 293 4.24 6.63 19.97
C GLY A 293 4.32 7.99 20.67
N VAL A 294 4.20 9.10 19.92
CA VAL A 294 4.31 10.49 20.43
C VAL A 294 2.95 11.12 20.74
N GLY A 295 1.87 10.33 20.66
CA GLY A 295 0.51 10.81 20.70
C GLY A 295 0.17 11.69 21.91
N GLY A 296 -0.63 12.72 21.65
CA GLY A 296 -1.07 13.70 22.67
C GLY A 296 -0.08 14.82 23.00
N LYS A 297 1.14 14.82 22.43
CA LYS A 297 2.14 15.90 22.64
C LYS A 297 2.34 16.80 21.43
N VAL A 298 2.60 16.21 20.27
CA VAL A 298 2.82 16.92 18.99
C VAL A 298 2.38 16.02 17.85
N TYR A 299 1.63 16.57 16.91
CA TYR A 299 1.24 15.83 15.70
C TYR A 299 2.03 16.29 14.48
N ALA A 300 2.31 15.37 13.55
CA ALA A 300 3.08 15.68 12.35
C ALA A 300 2.41 16.79 11.49
N HIS A 301 1.08 16.82 11.45
CA HIS A 301 0.34 17.86 10.74
C HIS A 301 0.53 19.26 11.37
N GLU A 302 0.71 19.40 12.68
CA GLU A 302 0.94 20.72 13.31
C GLU A 302 2.25 21.37 12.82
N LEU A 303 3.23 20.57 12.42
CA LEU A 303 4.55 21.03 12.00
C LEU A 303 4.73 21.08 10.47
N ALA A 304 3.99 20.25 9.74
CA ALA A 304 4.22 20.04 8.31
C ALA A 304 2.93 19.83 7.50
N LEU A 305 1.80 20.41 7.92
CA LEU A 305 0.51 20.25 7.23
C LEU A 305 0.60 20.46 5.72
N ASN A 306 1.26 21.53 5.27
CA ASN A 306 1.39 21.82 3.84
C ASN A 306 2.16 20.73 3.10
N CYS A 307 3.19 20.13 3.70
CA CYS A 307 3.89 19.00 3.11
C CYS A 307 2.95 17.79 2.97
N PHE A 308 2.18 17.47 4.00
CA PHE A 308 1.21 16.37 3.96
C PHE A 308 0.05 16.63 2.99
N ARG A 309 -0.45 17.87 2.87
CA ARG A 309 -1.45 18.21 1.85
C ARG A 309 -0.90 17.98 0.46
N VAL A 310 0.30 18.49 0.15
CA VAL A 310 0.93 18.24 -1.16
C VAL A 310 1.13 16.75 -1.39
N THR A 311 1.64 16.01 -0.40
CA THR A 311 1.73 14.54 -0.45
C THR A 311 0.40 13.91 -0.84
N PHE A 312 -0.69 14.30 -0.17
CA PHE A 312 -2.02 13.79 -0.46
C PHE A 312 -2.42 14.07 -1.90
N TRP A 313 -2.34 15.32 -2.37
CA TRP A 313 -2.71 15.69 -3.73
C TRP A 313 -1.92 14.91 -4.79
N GLN A 314 -0.63 14.71 -4.53
CA GLN A 314 0.27 13.99 -5.42
C GLN A 314 -0.07 12.50 -5.49
N PHE A 315 -0.26 11.83 -4.34
CA PHE A 315 -0.70 10.44 -4.33
C PHE A 315 -2.12 10.26 -4.85
N ASP A 316 -3.03 11.18 -4.53
CA ASP A 316 -4.40 11.21 -5.02
C ASP A 316 -4.43 11.24 -6.56
N ALA A 317 -3.70 12.17 -7.18
CA ALA A 317 -3.58 12.24 -8.63
C ALA A 317 -2.95 10.97 -9.23
N ALA A 318 -1.88 10.46 -8.60
CA ALA A 318 -1.18 9.27 -9.06
C ALA A 318 -2.02 7.97 -8.96
N THR A 319 -2.96 7.91 -8.01
CA THR A 319 -3.74 6.69 -7.74
C THR A 319 -5.17 6.75 -8.26
N HIS A 320 -5.73 7.95 -8.49
CA HIS A 320 -7.11 8.14 -8.96
C HIS A 320 -7.13 8.70 -10.38
N PHE A 321 -6.72 9.96 -10.54
CA PHE A 321 -6.94 10.74 -11.76
C PHE A 321 -6.19 10.17 -12.95
N PHE A 322 -4.87 10.02 -12.86
CA PHE A 322 -4.09 9.58 -14.02
C PHE A 322 -4.43 8.14 -14.43
N PRO A 323 -4.56 7.15 -13.52
CA PRO A 323 -5.00 5.81 -13.91
C PRO A 323 -6.38 5.80 -14.57
N ALA A 324 -7.33 6.61 -14.11
CA ALA A 324 -8.67 6.70 -14.70
C ALA A 324 -8.62 7.29 -16.12
N CYS A 325 -7.85 8.37 -16.32
CA CYS A 325 -7.63 8.96 -17.64
C CYS A 325 -6.98 7.97 -18.61
N ILE A 326 -5.95 7.24 -18.16
CA ILE A 326 -5.25 6.23 -18.98
C ILE A 326 -6.22 5.11 -19.39
N LEU A 327 -7.00 4.59 -18.45
CA LEU A 327 -7.97 3.52 -18.72
C LEU A 327 -9.11 3.99 -19.64
N LEU A 328 -9.59 5.23 -19.48
CA LEU A 328 -10.56 5.84 -20.39
C LEU A 328 -9.99 5.94 -21.81
N GLN A 329 -8.76 6.46 -21.98
CA GLN A 329 -8.14 6.54 -23.30
C GLN A 329 -7.93 5.17 -23.93
N GLU A 330 -7.55 4.16 -23.14
CA GLU A 330 -7.34 2.80 -23.66
C GLU A 330 -8.65 2.09 -24.06
N CYS A 331 -9.70 2.26 -23.26
CA CYS A 331 -10.94 1.51 -23.44
C CYS A 331 -12.02 2.30 -24.20
N ALA A 332 -11.74 3.53 -24.61
CA ALA A 332 -12.73 4.51 -25.08
C ALA A 332 -13.76 3.93 -26.07
N HIS A 333 -13.27 3.35 -27.17
CA HIS A 333 -14.11 2.81 -28.26
C HIS A 333 -14.81 1.48 -27.92
N ARG A 334 -14.54 0.90 -26.75
CA ARG A 334 -15.17 -0.33 -26.25
C ARG A 334 -16.19 -0.06 -25.17
N ILE A 335 -16.18 1.13 -24.57
CA ILE A 335 -17.13 1.47 -23.52
C ILE A 335 -18.54 1.46 -24.10
N ALA A 336 -19.42 0.73 -23.42
CA ALA A 336 -20.80 0.50 -23.79
C ALA A 336 -21.64 0.61 -22.51
N PRO A 337 -22.98 0.78 -22.61
CA PRO A 337 -23.85 0.91 -21.44
C PRO A 337 -23.65 -0.20 -20.39
N VAL A 338 -23.47 -1.45 -20.84
CA VAL A 338 -23.23 -2.61 -19.97
C VAL A 338 -21.97 -2.44 -19.11
N HIS A 339 -20.91 -1.81 -19.63
CA HIS A 339 -19.67 -1.58 -18.90
C HIS A 339 -19.87 -0.56 -17.77
N VAL A 340 -20.60 0.52 -18.05
CA VAL A 340 -20.95 1.55 -17.07
C VAL A 340 -21.83 0.97 -15.97
N MET A 341 -22.88 0.23 -16.34
CA MET A 341 -23.78 -0.42 -15.38
C MET A 341 -23.04 -1.44 -14.51
N SER A 342 -22.16 -2.25 -15.09
CA SER A 342 -21.37 -3.24 -14.35
C SER A 342 -20.43 -2.56 -13.35
N GLY A 343 -19.78 -1.46 -13.73
CA GLY A 343 -18.89 -0.71 -12.83
C GLY A 343 -19.67 -0.10 -11.65
N PHE A 344 -20.87 0.42 -11.91
CA PHE A 344 -21.76 0.91 -10.86
C PHE A 344 -22.23 -0.22 -9.93
N LEU A 345 -22.67 -1.35 -10.48
CA LEU A 345 -23.11 -2.52 -9.70
C LEU A 345 -21.98 -3.07 -8.81
N LEU A 346 -20.74 -3.18 -9.34
CA LEU A 346 -19.59 -3.59 -8.53
C LEU A 346 -19.32 -2.61 -7.38
N THR A 347 -19.46 -1.31 -7.63
CA THR A 347 -19.35 -0.29 -6.58
C THR A 347 -20.43 -0.46 -5.52
N LEU A 348 -21.68 -0.69 -5.92
CA LEU A 348 -22.79 -0.94 -4.99
C LEU A 348 -22.56 -2.21 -4.17
N VAL A 349 -22.14 -3.31 -4.79
CA VAL A 349 -21.80 -4.56 -4.10
C VAL A 349 -20.70 -4.32 -3.08
N TRP A 350 -19.65 -3.59 -3.45
CA TRP A 350 -18.58 -3.23 -2.52
C TRP A 350 -19.10 -2.38 -1.34
N CYS A 351 -19.91 -1.35 -1.60
CA CYS A 351 -20.52 -0.52 -0.55
C CYS A 351 -21.41 -1.32 0.41
N VAL A 352 -22.24 -2.22 -0.13
CA VAL A 352 -23.13 -3.08 0.66
C VAL A 352 -22.32 -4.05 1.52
N THR A 353 -21.35 -4.73 0.92
CA THR A 353 -20.51 -5.70 1.64
C THR A 353 -19.62 -5.03 2.69
N LEU A 354 -19.11 -3.82 2.43
CA LEU A 354 -18.46 -2.98 3.43
C LEU A 354 -19.42 -2.66 4.58
N SER A 355 -20.67 -2.32 4.30
CA SER A 355 -21.65 -1.94 5.34
C SER A 355 -22.10 -3.13 6.19
N LEU A 356 -22.24 -4.32 5.59
CA LEU A 356 -22.75 -5.52 6.26
C LEU A 356 -21.66 -6.29 7.01
N HIS A 357 -20.47 -6.39 6.42
CA HIS A 357 -19.46 -7.36 6.81
C HIS A 357 -18.04 -6.78 6.68
N HIS A 358 -17.76 -5.68 7.39
CA HIS A 358 -16.39 -5.15 7.48
C HIS A 358 -15.67 -5.69 8.71
N VAL A 359 -14.48 -6.25 8.49
CA VAL A 359 -13.54 -6.62 9.56
C VAL A 359 -12.27 -5.78 9.48
N VAL A 360 -11.75 -5.42 10.64
CA VAL A 360 -10.51 -4.65 10.79
C VAL A 360 -9.48 -5.44 11.56
N VAL A 361 -8.21 -5.18 11.24
CA VAL A 361 -7.09 -5.68 12.02
C VAL A 361 -7.10 -4.99 13.38
N ASP A 362 -7.11 -5.78 14.45
CA ASP A 362 -6.84 -5.27 15.79
C ASP A 362 -5.36 -4.94 15.91
N TRP A 363 -5.03 -3.66 15.75
CA TRP A 363 -3.64 -3.22 15.79
C TRP A 363 -2.98 -3.39 17.15
N GLU A 364 -3.72 -3.42 18.26
CA GLU A 364 -3.12 -3.67 19.59
C GLU A 364 -2.66 -5.11 19.71
N VAL A 365 -3.50 -6.06 19.30
CA VAL A 365 -3.14 -7.48 19.29
C VAL A 365 -2.11 -7.77 18.21
N ALA A 366 -2.20 -7.10 17.05
CA ALA A 366 -1.19 -7.13 16.00
C ALA A 366 0.16 -6.73 16.59
N ARG A 367 0.27 -5.57 17.27
CA ARG A 367 1.45 -5.07 18.03
C ARG A 367 2.05 -6.10 18.99
N ARG A 368 1.27 -7.04 19.49
CA ARG A 368 1.72 -8.17 20.34
C ARG A 368 2.09 -9.43 19.55
N GLY A 369 2.19 -9.33 18.22
CA GLY A 369 2.58 -10.40 17.31
C GLY A 369 1.44 -11.30 16.84
N ARG A 370 0.17 -10.89 17.03
CA ARG A 370 -1.00 -11.71 16.64
C ARG A 370 -2.00 -10.95 15.77
N LEU A 371 -2.36 -11.52 14.63
CA LEU A 371 -3.39 -11.02 13.74
C LEU A 371 -4.78 -11.45 14.24
N VAL A 372 -5.49 -10.52 14.89
CA VAL A 372 -6.93 -10.67 15.16
C VAL A 372 -7.69 -9.80 14.17
N LEU A 373 -8.70 -10.38 13.53
CA LEU A 373 -9.70 -9.65 12.76
C LEU A 373 -10.92 -9.45 13.64
N ARG A 374 -11.33 -8.21 13.86
CA ARG A 374 -12.56 -7.87 14.60
C ARG A 374 -13.59 -7.31 13.65
N ARG A 375 -14.86 -7.61 13.90
CA ARG A 375 -15.94 -6.90 13.23
C ARG A 375 -15.84 -5.42 13.57
N TRP A 376 -16.04 -4.58 12.56
CA TRP A 376 -16.12 -3.14 12.74
C TRP A 376 -17.22 -2.76 13.75
N GLY A 377 -16.92 -1.81 14.65
CA GLY A 377 -17.83 -1.33 15.71
C GLY A 377 -17.94 -2.24 16.96
N GLY A 378 -17.01 -3.19 17.13
CA GLY A 378 -17.08 -4.30 18.09
C GLY A 378 -16.10 -4.25 19.28
N CYS A 379 -15.60 -3.07 19.66
CA CYS A 379 -14.71 -2.81 20.80
C CYS A 379 -13.21 -3.03 20.53
N SER A 380 -12.50 -1.93 20.24
CA SER A 380 -11.09 -1.70 20.59
C SER A 380 -10.85 -0.20 20.73
N VAL A 381 -10.06 0.23 21.73
CA VAL A 381 -9.61 1.63 21.91
C VAL A 381 -8.77 2.10 20.70
N TYR A 382 -8.28 1.14 19.89
CA TYR A 382 -7.53 1.33 18.65
C TYR A 382 -8.28 0.80 17.41
N GLU A 383 -9.61 0.62 17.48
CA GLU A 383 -10.44 0.71 16.27
C GLU A 383 -9.96 1.96 15.55
N PRO A 384 -9.56 1.88 14.27
CA PRO A 384 -8.90 2.99 13.61
C PRO A 384 -9.93 4.08 13.33
N ASN A 385 -10.29 4.83 14.38
CA ASN A 385 -10.79 6.18 14.37
C ASN A 385 -9.75 7.15 13.78
N LYS A 386 -8.82 6.66 12.95
CA LYS A 386 -7.65 7.39 12.43
C LYS A 386 -7.25 6.95 11.01
N VAL A 387 -7.57 5.72 10.57
CA VAL A 387 -7.20 5.21 9.22
C VAL A 387 -8.39 4.71 8.41
N ALA A 388 -9.43 4.16 9.02
CA ALA A 388 -10.67 3.80 8.32
C ALA A 388 -11.53 5.04 7.95
N GLN A 389 -11.02 6.25 8.18
CA GLN A 389 -11.80 7.48 8.34
C GLN A 389 -11.52 8.57 7.30
N ILE A 390 -10.82 8.27 6.21
CA ILE A 390 -10.54 9.29 5.17
C ILE A 390 -11.87 9.85 4.58
N TYR A 391 -12.98 9.10 4.69
CA TYR A 391 -14.24 9.41 3.99
C TYR A 391 -15.53 9.09 4.76
N ALA A 392 -15.62 9.16 6.10
CA ALA A 392 -16.94 8.84 6.69
C ALA A 392 -17.26 9.40 8.08
N PHE A 393 -16.29 9.61 8.98
CA PHE A 393 -16.63 9.79 10.39
C PHE A 393 -15.79 10.86 11.08
N ASP A 394 -16.36 11.42 12.14
CA ASP A 394 -15.75 12.46 12.94
C ASP A 394 -14.45 11.94 13.57
N ASN A 395 -13.41 12.75 13.47
CA ASN A 395 -12.10 12.47 14.00
C ASN A 395 -11.86 13.47 15.15
N PRO A 396 -11.40 13.04 16.34
CA PRO A 396 -11.12 13.93 17.46
C PRO A 396 -10.07 15.02 17.14
N TYR A 397 -9.30 14.87 16.06
CA TYR A 397 -8.37 15.89 15.57
C TYR A 397 -9.02 16.97 14.70
N ILE A 398 -10.30 16.83 14.39
CA ILE A 398 -11.10 17.80 13.64
C ILE A 398 -12.05 18.44 14.66
N SER A 399 -12.22 19.77 14.64
CA SER A 399 -13.06 20.47 15.63
C SER A 399 -14.48 19.90 15.65
N SER A 400 -15.13 19.90 16.83
CA SER A 400 -16.50 19.42 17.01
C SER A 400 -17.55 20.22 16.23
N GLU A 401 -17.17 21.38 15.69
CA GLU A 401 -18.00 22.23 14.82
C GLU A 401 -17.90 21.84 13.35
N ALA A 402 -17.01 20.92 12.98
CA ALA A 402 -16.79 20.54 11.59
C ALA A 402 -17.87 19.55 11.10
N VAL A 403 -18.53 19.92 10.00
CA VAL A 403 -19.58 19.14 9.32
C VAL A 403 -19.10 17.69 9.04
N SER A 404 -19.78 16.67 9.56
CA SER A 404 -19.32 15.28 9.45
C SER A 404 -19.36 14.77 8.00
N PHE A 405 -18.41 13.91 7.59
CA PHE A 405 -18.41 13.38 6.21
C PHE A 405 -19.69 12.60 5.89
N SER A 406 -20.25 11.91 6.88
CA SER A 406 -21.51 11.18 6.73
C SER A 406 -22.64 12.06 6.18
N GLN A 407 -22.61 13.38 6.42
CA GLN A 407 -23.54 14.33 5.84
C GLN A 407 -23.31 14.59 4.35
N SER A 408 -22.06 14.47 3.86
CA SER A 408 -21.73 14.57 2.43
C SER A 408 -21.92 13.27 1.67
N MET A 409 -21.90 12.11 2.35
CA MET A 409 -21.95 10.78 1.72
C MET A 409 -23.14 10.60 0.75
N PRO A 410 -24.39 11.01 1.09
CA PRO A 410 -25.50 10.96 0.15
C PRO A 410 -25.23 11.79 -1.12
N GLY A 411 -24.57 12.93 -0.97
CA GLY A 411 -24.14 13.78 -2.07
C GLY A 411 -23.10 13.12 -2.97
N PHE A 412 -22.09 12.45 -2.41
CA PHE A 412 -21.10 11.69 -3.18
C PHE A 412 -21.75 10.53 -3.96
N LEU A 413 -22.67 9.79 -3.34
CA LEU A 413 -23.42 8.72 -4.00
C LEU A 413 -24.32 9.26 -5.12
N LEU A 414 -24.96 10.41 -4.91
CA LEU A 414 -25.75 11.09 -5.94
C LEU A 414 -24.86 11.51 -7.11
N ILE A 415 -23.71 12.16 -6.85
CA ILE A 415 -22.76 12.55 -7.91
C ILE A 415 -22.30 11.31 -8.68
N GLY A 416 -21.95 10.22 -8.00
CA GLY A 416 -21.54 8.97 -8.67
C GLY A 416 -22.63 8.37 -9.54
N SER A 417 -23.87 8.38 -9.05
CA SER A 417 -25.04 7.92 -9.79
C SER A 417 -25.31 8.78 -11.03
N LEU A 418 -25.19 10.12 -10.90
CA LEU A 418 -25.32 11.05 -12.01
C LEU A 418 -24.20 10.88 -13.03
N CYS A 419 -22.94 10.73 -12.60
CA CYS A 419 -21.82 10.43 -13.49
C CYS A 419 -22.05 9.13 -14.26
N CYS A 420 -22.52 8.07 -13.60
CA CYS A 420 -22.86 6.81 -14.26
C CYS A 420 -24.03 6.95 -15.22
N LEU A 421 -25.07 7.71 -14.87
CA LEU A 421 -26.21 7.98 -15.75
C LEU A 421 -25.76 8.71 -17.03
N VAL A 422 -24.98 9.79 -16.88
CA VAL A 422 -24.44 10.56 -18.00
C VAL A 422 -23.53 9.69 -18.86
N ALA A 423 -22.61 8.93 -18.25
CA ALA A 423 -21.73 8.03 -18.99
C ALA A 423 -22.52 6.93 -19.73
N CYS A 424 -23.60 6.41 -19.15
CA CYS A 424 -24.48 5.44 -19.79
C CYS A 424 -25.15 6.03 -21.04
N LEU A 425 -25.69 7.25 -20.93
CA LEU A 425 -26.26 7.98 -22.08
C LEU A 425 -25.20 8.24 -23.15
N VAL A 426 -24.02 8.73 -22.78
CA VAL A 426 -22.89 8.95 -23.70
C VAL A 426 -22.51 7.65 -24.42
N ALA A 427 -22.49 6.52 -23.70
CA ALA A 427 -22.16 5.22 -24.26
C ALA A 427 -23.17 4.71 -25.33
N THR A 428 -24.38 5.29 -25.39
CA THR A 428 -25.35 4.99 -26.47
C THR A 428 -25.16 5.84 -27.73
N LEU A 429 -24.34 6.89 -27.67
CA LEU A 429 -24.13 7.80 -28.80
C LEU A 429 -23.20 7.17 -29.84
N PRO A 430 -23.40 7.47 -31.15
CA PRO A 430 -22.50 6.98 -32.21
C PRO A 430 -21.04 7.43 -32.04
N ALA A 431 -20.82 8.60 -31.42
CA ALA A 431 -19.50 9.17 -31.16
C ALA A 431 -18.97 8.87 -29.73
N SER A 432 -19.53 7.88 -29.03
CA SER A 432 -19.20 7.57 -27.63
C SER A 432 -17.70 7.36 -27.42
N GLY A 433 -17.03 6.67 -28.33
CA GLY A 433 -15.59 6.42 -28.27
C GLY A 433 -14.77 7.72 -28.23
N ASP A 434 -15.04 8.66 -29.13
CA ASP A 434 -14.31 9.93 -29.18
C ASP A 434 -14.59 10.79 -27.94
N ILE A 435 -15.81 10.72 -27.40
CA ILE A 435 -16.19 11.42 -26.17
C ILE A 435 -15.43 10.85 -24.97
N PHE A 436 -15.40 9.53 -24.79
CA PHE A 436 -14.65 8.91 -23.69
C PHE A 436 -13.14 9.09 -23.83
N PHE A 437 -12.62 9.06 -25.06
CA PHE A 437 -11.21 9.32 -25.34
C PHE A 437 -10.84 10.76 -24.94
N SER A 438 -11.65 11.73 -25.36
CA SER A 438 -11.55 13.14 -24.96
C SER A 438 -11.69 13.33 -23.45
N LEU A 439 -12.63 12.65 -22.80
CA LEU A 439 -12.83 12.70 -21.34
C LEU A 439 -11.59 12.17 -20.59
N GLY A 440 -10.93 11.15 -21.13
CA GLY A 440 -9.63 10.68 -20.64
C GLY A 440 -8.47 11.64 -20.91
N GLY A 441 -8.72 12.79 -21.55
CA GLY A 441 -7.72 13.79 -21.91
C GLY A 441 -7.02 13.52 -23.25
N GLY A 442 -7.45 12.52 -24.02
CA GLY A 442 -6.74 12.02 -25.20
C GLY A 442 -6.60 13.04 -26.33
N ALA A 443 -7.46 14.06 -26.36
CA ALA A 443 -7.37 15.18 -27.29
C ALA A 443 -6.17 16.12 -27.03
N TRP A 444 -5.66 16.16 -25.79
CA TRP A 444 -4.61 17.11 -25.38
C TRP A 444 -3.33 16.42 -24.94
N VAL A 445 -3.46 15.28 -24.27
CA VAL A 445 -2.35 14.61 -23.61
C VAL A 445 -2.42 13.12 -23.93
N GLY A 446 -1.36 12.64 -24.57
CA GLY A 446 -1.21 11.21 -24.80
C GLY A 446 -1.09 10.47 -23.46
N ARG A 447 -1.50 9.21 -23.45
CA ARG A 447 -1.32 8.31 -22.31
C ARG A 447 0.13 8.34 -21.76
N TYR A 448 1.16 8.64 -22.57
CA TYR A 448 2.57 8.61 -22.16
C TYR A 448 2.84 9.69 -21.14
N GLN A 449 2.45 10.89 -21.52
CA GLN A 449 2.55 12.06 -20.69
C GLN A 449 1.73 11.87 -19.42
N LEU A 450 0.56 11.20 -19.48
CA LEU A 450 -0.21 10.84 -18.29
C LEU A 450 0.55 9.87 -17.36
N CYS A 451 1.22 8.85 -17.90
CA CYS A 451 2.03 7.93 -17.11
C CYS A 451 3.24 8.61 -16.48
N VAL A 452 3.94 9.46 -17.25
CA VAL A 452 5.06 10.25 -16.72
C VAL A 452 4.55 11.15 -15.59
N ALA A 453 3.44 11.86 -15.79
CA ALA A 453 2.82 12.69 -14.76
C ALA A 453 2.45 11.87 -13.52
N MET A 454 1.84 10.69 -13.70
CA MET A 454 1.51 9.77 -12.62
C MET A 454 2.74 9.36 -11.79
N CYS A 455 3.81 8.93 -12.45
CA CYS A 455 5.07 8.56 -11.80
C CYS A 455 5.73 9.75 -11.10
N SER A 456 5.75 10.92 -11.74
CA SER A 456 6.26 12.16 -11.16
C SER A 456 5.45 12.57 -9.92
N CYS A 457 4.14 12.41 -9.95
CA CYS A 457 3.27 12.66 -8.81
C CYS A 457 3.53 11.66 -7.68
N ALA A 458 3.61 10.36 -7.96
CA ALA A 458 3.95 9.37 -6.94
C ALA A 458 5.31 9.66 -6.26
N LEU A 459 6.34 9.99 -7.06
CA LEU A 459 7.66 10.36 -6.55
C LEU A 459 7.62 11.66 -5.75
N GLY A 460 6.94 12.68 -6.27
CA GLY A 460 6.75 13.95 -5.57
C GLY A 460 6.01 13.78 -4.24
N GLY A 461 5.02 12.90 -4.20
CA GLY A 461 4.32 12.49 -2.98
C GLY A 461 5.26 11.85 -1.96
N ALA A 462 6.10 10.91 -2.39
CA ALA A 462 7.10 10.27 -1.54
C ALA A 462 8.13 11.27 -1.00
N VAL A 463 8.67 12.15 -1.85
CA VAL A 463 9.64 13.18 -1.45
C VAL A 463 9.02 14.15 -0.45
N THR A 464 7.82 14.66 -0.72
CA THR A 464 7.13 15.59 0.20
C THR A 464 6.77 14.93 1.53
N SER A 465 6.42 13.64 1.52
CA SER A 465 6.22 12.85 2.74
C SER A 465 7.49 12.78 3.56
N ALA A 466 8.62 12.43 2.92
CA ALA A 466 9.92 12.31 3.57
C ALA A 466 10.37 13.65 4.17
N VAL A 467 10.14 14.77 3.48
CA VAL A 467 10.40 16.11 4.01
C VAL A 467 9.50 16.41 5.21
N GLY A 468 8.22 16.09 5.14
CA GLY A 468 7.27 16.28 6.25
C GLY A 468 7.67 15.51 7.50
N VAL A 469 8.00 14.23 7.34
CA VAL A 469 8.53 13.37 8.41
C VAL A 469 9.87 13.92 8.93
N GLY A 470 10.80 14.31 8.05
CA GLY A 470 12.09 14.87 8.45
C GLY A 470 11.97 16.14 9.29
N LYS A 471 10.99 17.01 8.99
CA LYS A 471 10.68 18.19 9.82
C LYS A 471 10.13 17.80 11.19
N PHE A 472 9.23 16.83 11.23
CA PHE A 472 8.65 16.32 12.47
C PHE A 472 9.71 15.78 13.44
N LEU A 473 10.75 15.13 12.92
CA LEU A 473 11.79 14.46 13.72
C LEU A 473 12.92 15.34 14.23
N ARG A 474 13.03 16.59 13.75
CA ARG A 474 14.03 17.55 14.25
C ARG A 474 13.59 18.25 15.54
N ARG A 475 12.37 17.95 16.00
CA ARG A 475 11.78 18.42 17.25
C ARG A 475 11.77 17.27 18.23
#